data_AF-A0A3D5Z268-F1
#
_entry.id   AF-A0A3D5Z268-F1
#
_cell.length_a   1.000
_cell.length_b   1.000
_cell.length_c   1.000
_cell.angle_alpha   90.00
_cell.angle_beta   90.00
_cell.angle_gamma   90.00
#
_symmetry.space_group_name_H-M   'P 1'
#
loop_
_entity.id
_entity.type
_entity.pdbx_description
1 polymer ?
#
loop_
_entity_poly.entity_id
_entity_poly.type
_entity_poly.pdbx_seq_one_letter_code
_entity_poly.pdbx_strand_id
1 'polypeptide(L)'
;MDKRTNNLPSNEFEKAFFKGIKNVAKKYSVIYPYQGEDPGLYDPKSGSEYLAEKSDDFLFEIQGNYAKFKFLGSHQEYLTRIKTEIIGLFEVLPLPYGEAKYFYEDLMFFSNRILTRLNALESEKEPTEPEARQVSNLSTLPTIEEVKREALTDVLAQHGFFRLDKIKTLSEEKQMGIVELLMKEGTPYRTALFEYLGFFKTLEPLHFSTKTETNKNLAEWFWLSPDSQEFKKNRESLCKKPPEGNNNNKQKKYRAYEFKEKAEKDFQTIKNGGSPSCSP
;
A
#
# COMPACT_ATOMS: atom_id res chain seq x y z
N MET A 1 -34.89 12.45 38.50
CA MET A 1 -34.03 11.43 37.88
C MET A 1 -34.41 11.35 36.41
N ASP A 2 -33.77 12.18 35.59
CA ASP A 2 -34.08 12.32 34.16
C ASP A 2 -33.50 11.15 33.37
N LYS A 3 -34.39 10.31 32.82
CA LYS A 3 -34.06 9.40 31.72
C LYS A 3 -34.01 10.22 30.43
N ARG A 4 -32.91 10.93 30.20
CA ARG A 4 -32.57 11.36 28.83
C ARG A 4 -32.10 10.13 28.08
N THR A 5 -33.01 9.48 27.37
CA THR A 5 -32.65 8.55 26.31
C THR A 5 -31.80 9.32 25.30
N ASN A 6 -30.49 9.02 25.30
CA ASN A 6 -29.52 9.49 24.33
C ASN A 6 -29.93 9.04 22.94
N ASN A 7 -30.79 9.80 22.27
CA ASN A 7 -30.99 9.69 20.83
C ASN A 7 -29.73 10.28 20.18
N LEU A 8 -28.75 9.40 19.98
CA LEU A 8 -27.62 9.63 19.08
C LEU A 8 -28.18 10.13 17.72
N PRO A 9 -27.58 11.17 17.11
CA PRO A 9 -28.03 11.67 15.83
C PRO A 9 -28.08 10.54 14.80
N SER A 10 -29.13 10.54 13.95
CA SER A 10 -29.40 9.49 12.98
C SER A 10 -28.17 9.21 12.11
N ASN A 11 -27.61 8.02 12.27
CA ASN A 11 -26.44 7.48 11.58
C ASN A 11 -26.84 6.73 10.28
N GLU A 12 -27.92 7.15 9.64
CA GLU A 12 -28.46 6.52 8.44
C GLU A 12 -27.51 6.58 7.24
N PHE A 13 -26.77 7.68 7.07
CA PHE A 13 -25.78 7.81 6.00
C PHE A 13 -24.62 6.83 6.17
N GLU A 14 -24.07 6.73 7.39
CA GLU A 14 -22.98 5.81 7.70
C GLU A 14 -23.41 4.35 7.49
N LYS A 15 -24.61 3.99 7.97
CA LYS A 15 -25.22 2.68 7.73
C LYS A 15 -25.41 2.41 6.23
N ALA A 16 -25.82 3.41 5.45
CA ALA A 16 -26.00 3.30 4.01
C ALA A 16 -24.65 3.09 3.29
N PHE A 17 -23.60 3.81 3.70
CA PHE A 17 -22.23 3.63 3.20
C PHE A 17 -21.76 2.19 3.42
N PHE A 18 -21.72 1.71 4.67
CA PHE A 18 -21.24 0.36 4.99
C PHE A 18 -22.08 -0.73 4.32
N LYS A 19 -23.41 -0.55 4.26
CA LYS A 19 -24.31 -1.46 3.54
C LYS A 19 -24.01 -1.47 2.04
N GLY A 20 -23.76 -0.30 1.44
CA GLY A 20 -23.38 -0.15 0.04
C GLY A 20 -22.09 -0.90 -0.27
N ILE A 21 -21.02 -0.66 0.49
CA ILE A 21 -19.74 -1.34 0.33
C ILE A 21 -19.89 -2.86 0.48
N LYS A 22 -20.58 -3.33 1.53
CA LYS A 22 -20.82 -4.77 1.75
C LYS A 22 -21.62 -5.42 0.62
N ASN A 23 -22.57 -4.72 0.02
CA ASN A 23 -23.32 -5.23 -1.12
C ASN A 23 -22.44 -5.37 -2.37
N VAL A 24 -21.58 -4.39 -2.63
CA VAL A 24 -20.62 -4.45 -3.74
C VAL A 24 -19.63 -5.60 -3.50
N ALA A 25 -19.07 -5.70 -2.30
CA ALA A 25 -18.22 -6.81 -1.86
C ALA A 25 -18.88 -8.18 -2.06
N LYS A 26 -20.15 -8.34 -1.65
CA LYS A 26 -20.90 -9.59 -1.82
C LYS A 26 -21.16 -9.94 -3.29
N LYS A 27 -21.35 -8.96 -4.17
CA LYS A 27 -21.48 -9.19 -5.60
C LYS A 27 -20.20 -9.81 -6.19
N TYR A 28 -19.04 -9.45 -5.65
CA TYR A 28 -17.74 -9.95 -6.12
C TYR A 28 -17.24 -11.21 -5.40
N SER A 29 -17.67 -11.49 -4.17
CA SER A 29 -17.27 -12.69 -3.43
C SER A 29 -17.98 -13.99 -3.87
N VAL A 30 -19.05 -13.90 -4.67
CA VAL A 30 -19.82 -15.07 -5.16
C VAL A 30 -19.17 -15.73 -6.39
N ILE A 31 -18.05 -15.21 -6.90
CA ILE A 31 -17.45 -15.70 -8.15
C ILE A 31 -16.22 -16.58 -7.87
N TYR A 32 -16.38 -17.92 -7.90
CA TYR A 32 -15.47 -18.90 -8.55
C TYR A 32 -16.07 -20.33 -8.57
N PRO A 33 -15.92 -21.14 -9.65
CA PRO A 33 -15.52 -20.82 -11.01
C PRO A 33 -16.76 -20.75 -11.93
N TYR A 34 -17.01 -19.59 -12.56
CA TYR A 34 -18.07 -19.48 -13.56
C TYR A 34 -17.47 -19.57 -14.96
N GLN A 35 -17.88 -20.59 -15.72
CA GLN A 35 -17.72 -20.67 -17.16
C GLN A 35 -18.94 -20.00 -17.79
N GLY A 36 -18.84 -18.73 -18.17
CA GLY A 36 -19.94 -18.05 -18.85
C GLY A 36 -19.64 -16.60 -19.17
N GLU A 37 -19.90 -16.24 -20.43
CA GLU A 37 -19.83 -14.90 -20.99
C GLU A 37 -21.00 -14.05 -20.42
N ASP A 38 -20.74 -13.20 -19.42
CA ASP A 38 -21.71 -12.16 -19.01
C ASP A 38 -20.98 -10.83 -18.72
N PRO A 39 -21.21 -9.76 -19.51
CA PRO A 39 -20.45 -8.51 -19.49
C PRO A 39 -20.91 -7.53 -18.39
N GLY A 40 -20.89 -7.98 -17.14
CA GLY A 40 -21.25 -7.18 -15.97
C GLY A 40 -20.10 -6.94 -14.98
N LEU A 41 -18.86 -7.00 -15.49
CA LEU A 41 -17.60 -6.88 -14.75
C LEU A 41 -17.51 -5.55 -13.96
N TYR A 42 -16.79 -5.58 -12.83
CA TYR A 42 -16.23 -4.37 -12.24
C TYR A 42 -15.39 -3.67 -13.30
N ASP A 43 -15.87 -2.57 -13.86
CA ASP A 43 -14.99 -1.68 -14.60
C ASP A 43 -14.15 -0.94 -13.56
N PRO A 44 -12.82 -1.14 -13.49
CA PRO A 44 -11.98 -0.51 -12.49
C PRO A 44 -12.11 1.01 -12.50
N LYS A 45 -12.45 1.59 -13.65
CA LYS A 45 -12.64 3.03 -13.77
C LYS A 45 -13.93 3.48 -13.06
N SER A 46 -15.09 2.96 -13.44
CA SER A 46 -16.37 3.33 -12.80
C SER A 46 -16.50 2.81 -11.36
N GLY A 47 -15.85 1.70 -11.03
CA GLY A 47 -15.80 1.15 -9.68
C GLY A 47 -14.96 1.99 -8.71
N SER A 48 -13.76 2.40 -9.15
CA SER A 48 -12.91 3.31 -8.37
C SER A 48 -13.53 4.70 -8.26
N GLU A 49 -14.17 5.21 -9.32
CA GLU A 49 -14.93 6.48 -9.30
C GLU A 49 -16.10 6.42 -8.30
N TYR A 50 -16.87 5.33 -8.30
CA TYR A 50 -17.96 5.11 -7.34
C TYR A 50 -17.45 5.05 -5.89
N LEU A 51 -16.36 4.31 -5.65
CA LEU A 51 -15.76 4.23 -4.32
C LEU A 51 -15.17 5.57 -3.87
N ALA A 52 -14.59 6.34 -4.79
CA ALA A 52 -14.10 7.69 -4.53
C ALA A 52 -15.22 8.62 -4.08
N GLU A 53 -16.30 8.70 -4.86
CA GLU A 53 -17.47 9.53 -4.55
C GLU A 53 -18.06 9.15 -3.18
N LYS A 54 -18.30 7.86 -2.95
CA LYS A 54 -18.88 7.39 -1.69
C LYS A 54 -17.95 7.64 -0.50
N SER A 55 -16.64 7.56 -0.70
CA SER A 55 -15.67 7.84 0.35
C SER A 55 -15.58 9.33 0.66
N ASP A 56 -15.68 10.20 -0.36
CA ASP A 56 -15.73 11.66 -0.18
C ASP A 56 -16.96 12.09 0.61
N ASP A 57 -18.14 11.59 0.22
CA ASP A 57 -19.38 11.85 0.95
C ASP A 57 -19.28 11.38 2.40
N PHE A 58 -18.71 10.19 2.62
CA PHE A 58 -18.56 9.61 3.94
C PHE A 58 -17.56 10.38 4.82
N LEU A 59 -16.46 10.85 4.24
CA LEU A 59 -15.52 11.73 4.94
C LEU A 59 -16.16 13.05 5.36
N PHE A 60 -17.01 13.63 4.51
CA PHE A 60 -17.75 14.84 4.84
C PHE A 60 -18.73 14.61 6.00
N GLU A 61 -19.45 13.48 5.99
CA GLU A 61 -20.35 13.10 7.08
C GLU A 61 -19.59 12.83 8.38
N ILE A 62 -18.44 12.13 8.33
CA ILE A 62 -17.56 11.90 9.48
C ILE A 62 -17.13 13.22 10.11
N GLN A 63 -16.76 14.20 9.30
CA GLN A 63 -16.37 15.53 9.79
C GLN A 63 -17.52 16.21 10.56
N GLY A 64 -18.72 16.19 9.96
CA GLY A 64 -19.91 16.79 10.55
C GLY A 64 -20.33 16.09 11.86
N ASN A 65 -20.28 14.77 11.88
CA ASN A 65 -20.63 13.98 13.06
C ASN A 65 -19.56 14.08 14.15
N TYR A 66 -18.28 14.08 13.81
CA TYR A 66 -17.20 14.33 14.77
C TYR A 66 -17.40 15.65 15.52
N ALA A 67 -17.74 16.74 14.83
CA ALA A 67 -18.02 18.02 15.50
C ALA A 67 -19.19 17.93 16.50
N LYS A 68 -20.28 17.25 16.12
CA LYS A 68 -21.44 17.00 17.01
C LYS A 68 -21.03 16.14 18.22
N PHE A 69 -20.29 15.06 18.00
CA PHE A 69 -19.85 14.15 19.05
C PHE A 69 -18.77 14.74 19.95
N LYS A 70 -17.95 15.67 19.43
CA LYS A 70 -16.98 16.43 20.20
C LYS A 70 -17.69 17.37 21.17
N PHE A 71 -18.72 18.07 20.71
CA PHE A 71 -19.59 18.88 21.57
C PHE A 71 -20.27 18.07 22.69
N LEU A 72 -20.64 16.82 22.39
CA LEU A 72 -21.27 15.90 23.36
C LEU A 72 -20.25 15.16 24.26
N GLY A 73 -18.94 15.32 24.05
CA GLY A 73 -17.90 14.63 24.81
C GLY A 73 -17.73 13.15 24.51
N SER A 74 -18.35 12.61 23.44
CA SER A 74 -18.31 11.18 23.09
C SER A 74 -17.67 10.92 21.71
N HIS A 75 -16.80 11.84 21.25
CA HIS A 75 -16.11 11.74 19.97
C HIS A 75 -15.14 10.56 19.88
N GLN A 76 -14.49 10.16 20.98
CA GLN A 76 -13.58 9.01 20.97
C GLN A 76 -14.35 7.70 20.68
N GLU A 77 -15.49 7.48 21.36
CA GLU A 77 -16.36 6.32 21.10
C GLU A 77 -16.86 6.30 19.65
N TYR A 78 -17.20 7.47 19.11
CA TYR A 78 -17.58 7.63 17.71
C TYR A 78 -16.45 7.20 16.76
N LEU A 79 -15.24 7.75 16.93
CA LEU A 79 -14.09 7.44 16.08
C LEU A 79 -13.70 5.96 16.17
N THR A 80 -13.65 5.38 17.37
CA THR A 80 -13.35 3.96 17.57
C THR A 80 -14.36 3.08 16.84
N ARG A 81 -15.67 3.37 16.95
CA ARG A 81 -16.71 2.61 16.24
C ARG A 81 -16.49 2.63 14.73
N ILE A 82 -16.28 3.81 14.14
CA ILE A 82 -16.08 3.92 12.68
C ILE A 82 -14.81 3.17 12.25
N LYS A 83 -13.71 3.27 13.00
CA LYS A 83 -12.48 2.51 12.71
C LYS A 83 -12.74 1.00 12.72
N THR A 84 -13.45 0.49 13.73
CA THR A 84 -13.83 -0.93 13.81
C THR A 84 -14.70 -1.35 12.63
N GLU A 85 -15.68 -0.53 12.23
CA GLU A 85 -16.54 -0.84 11.09
C GLU A 85 -15.78 -0.87 9.76
N ILE A 86 -14.78 0.02 9.56
CA ILE A 86 -13.90 0.01 8.38
C ILE A 86 -13.00 -1.23 8.37
N ILE A 87 -12.37 -1.58 9.49
CA ILE A 87 -11.53 -2.79 9.58
C ILE A 87 -12.36 -4.05 9.31
N GLY A 88 -13.57 -4.11 9.86
CA GLY A 88 -14.51 -5.22 9.65
C GLY A 88 -14.99 -5.40 8.20
N LEU A 89 -14.75 -4.43 7.30
CA LEU A 89 -15.01 -4.63 5.87
C LEU A 89 -14.10 -5.70 5.26
N PHE A 90 -12.88 -5.86 5.80
CA PHE A 90 -11.88 -6.80 5.29
C PHE A 90 -12.02 -8.20 5.89
N GLU A 91 -12.60 -8.35 7.08
CA GLU A 91 -12.81 -9.66 7.72
C GLU A 91 -13.86 -10.52 7.01
N VAL A 92 -14.79 -9.88 6.28
CA VAL A 92 -15.91 -10.55 5.60
C VAL A 92 -15.56 -10.92 4.16
N LEU A 93 -14.43 -10.44 3.64
CA LEU A 93 -14.04 -10.62 2.25
C LEU A 93 -13.08 -11.80 2.09
N PRO A 94 -13.40 -12.83 1.29
CA PRO A 94 -12.41 -13.85 0.93
C PRO A 94 -11.25 -13.20 0.17
N LEU A 95 -10.05 -13.77 0.31
CA LEU A 95 -8.84 -13.29 -0.37
C LEU A 95 -9.12 -13.11 -1.89
N PRO A 96 -8.84 -11.94 -2.47
CA PRO A 96 -9.30 -11.61 -3.80
C PRO A 96 -8.52 -12.41 -4.86
N TYR A 97 -9.24 -13.06 -5.78
CA TYR A 97 -8.70 -13.66 -6.99
C TYR A 97 -9.32 -13.00 -8.22
N GLY A 98 -8.56 -12.87 -9.31
CA GLY A 98 -9.07 -12.31 -10.56
C GLY A 98 -9.47 -10.83 -10.44
N GLU A 99 -10.61 -10.46 -11.02
CA GLU A 99 -11.08 -9.06 -11.09
C GLU A 99 -11.51 -8.48 -9.75
N ALA A 100 -11.83 -9.32 -8.76
CA ALA A 100 -12.06 -8.90 -7.39
C ALA A 100 -10.82 -8.23 -6.77
N LYS A 101 -9.63 -8.44 -7.35
CA LYS A 101 -8.39 -7.77 -6.93
C LYS A 101 -8.47 -6.26 -7.07
N TYR A 102 -9.01 -5.74 -8.18
CA TYR A 102 -9.08 -4.29 -8.40
C TYR A 102 -10.02 -3.61 -7.41
N PHE A 103 -11.19 -4.23 -7.18
CA PHE A 103 -12.11 -3.76 -6.15
C PHE A 103 -11.47 -3.78 -4.75
N TYR A 104 -10.69 -4.81 -4.43
CA TYR A 104 -10.00 -4.90 -3.14
C TYR A 104 -8.89 -3.85 -3.00
N GLU A 105 -8.09 -3.62 -4.04
CA GLU A 105 -7.07 -2.56 -4.09
C GLU A 105 -7.68 -1.17 -3.91
N ASP A 106 -8.77 -0.88 -4.62
CA ASP A 106 -9.51 0.37 -4.46
C ASP A 106 -10.10 0.49 -3.05
N LEU A 107 -10.76 -0.57 -2.55
CA LEU A 107 -11.34 -0.58 -1.21
C LEU A 107 -10.28 -0.36 -0.12
N MET A 108 -9.11 -0.98 -0.26
CA MET A 108 -7.96 -0.75 0.62
C MET A 108 -7.51 0.71 0.57
N PHE A 109 -7.35 1.27 -0.64
CA PHE A 109 -6.94 2.65 -0.84
C PHE A 109 -7.91 3.63 -0.15
N PHE A 110 -9.21 3.47 -0.39
CA PHE A 110 -10.22 4.36 0.18
C PHE A 110 -10.44 4.14 1.68
N SER A 111 -10.36 2.90 2.17
CA SER A 111 -10.43 2.60 3.61
C SER A 111 -9.25 3.23 4.36
N ASN A 112 -8.05 3.15 3.80
CA ASN A 112 -6.87 3.81 4.37
C ASN A 112 -7.05 5.33 4.40
N ARG A 113 -7.59 5.92 3.32
CA ARG A 113 -7.90 7.36 3.29
C ARG A 113 -8.87 7.77 4.41
N ILE A 114 -9.90 6.96 4.67
CA ILE A 114 -10.87 7.18 5.76
C ILE A 114 -10.19 7.05 7.13
N LEU A 115 -9.43 5.98 7.36
CA LEU A 115 -8.71 5.75 8.63
C LEU A 115 -7.72 6.88 8.93
N THR A 116 -7.00 7.38 7.92
CA THR A 116 -6.10 8.52 8.05
C THR A 116 -6.86 9.77 8.50
N ARG A 117 -8.05 10.05 7.94
CA ARG A 117 -8.84 11.20 8.40
C ARG A 117 -9.33 11.02 9.83
N LEU A 118 -9.76 9.84 10.21
CA LEU A 118 -10.20 9.54 11.59
C LEU A 118 -9.06 9.76 12.60
N ASN A 119 -7.84 9.32 12.28
CA ASN A 119 -6.66 9.57 13.11
C ASN A 119 -6.32 11.06 13.18
N ALA A 120 -6.47 11.80 12.08
CA ALA A 120 -6.26 13.25 12.08
C ALA A 120 -7.26 13.95 13.02
N LEU A 121 -8.54 13.58 12.98
CA LEU A 121 -9.57 14.10 13.89
C LEU A 121 -9.29 13.78 15.36
N GLU A 122 -8.71 12.62 15.64
CA GLU A 122 -8.28 12.25 17.00
C GLU A 122 -7.10 13.13 17.49
N SER A 123 -6.22 13.52 16.58
CA SER A 123 -5.07 14.39 16.88
C SER A 123 -5.39 15.89 16.93
N GLU A 124 -6.58 16.31 16.49
CA GLU A 124 -7.07 17.69 16.60
C GLU A 124 -7.29 18.02 18.09
N LYS A 125 -6.22 18.55 18.74
CA LYS A 125 -6.20 18.98 20.16
C LYS A 125 -7.50 19.70 20.55
N GLU A 126 -7.99 19.42 21.76
CA GLU A 126 -9.13 20.12 22.34
C GLU A 126 -8.86 21.64 22.35
N PRO A 127 -9.85 22.48 21.97
CA PRO A 127 -9.69 23.91 22.02
C PRO A 127 -9.70 24.37 23.48
N THR A 128 -8.54 24.70 24.02
CA THR A 128 -8.45 25.67 25.11
C THR A 128 -8.44 27.06 24.49
N GLU A 129 -9.52 27.82 24.64
CA GLU A 129 -9.58 29.26 24.31
C GLU A 129 -8.64 30.09 25.21
N PRO A 130 -8.22 31.32 24.82
CA PRO A 130 -8.11 31.86 23.47
C PRO A 130 -6.75 32.53 23.24
N GLU A 131 -5.90 31.99 22.36
CA GLU A 131 -4.79 32.77 21.80
C GLU A 131 -4.99 33.00 20.31
N ALA A 132 -5.63 34.15 20.04
CA ALA A 132 -5.42 34.86 18.79
C ALA A 132 -3.92 35.17 18.63
N ARG A 133 -3.39 34.91 17.43
CA ARG A 133 -2.03 35.15 16.93
C ARG A 133 -1.06 33.97 17.12
N GLN A 134 -1.03 33.07 16.14
CA GLN A 134 0.08 32.96 15.18
C GLN A 134 -0.23 31.90 14.12
N VAL A 135 -0.29 32.35 12.87
CA VAL A 135 -0.39 31.50 11.67
C VAL A 135 1.03 31.15 11.24
N SER A 136 1.42 29.88 11.32
CA SER A 136 2.31 29.22 10.34
C SER A 136 2.66 27.80 10.80
N ASN A 137 2.00 26.80 10.22
CA ASN A 137 2.61 25.55 9.73
C ASN A 137 1.47 24.69 9.17
N LEU A 138 1.11 24.93 7.90
CA LEU A 138 0.52 23.86 7.09
C LEU A 138 1.60 22.79 6.94
N SER A 139 1.45 21.62 7.55
CA SER A 139 2.29 20.46 7.24
C SER A 139 1.52 19.52 6.32
N THR A 140 2.00 19.46 5.08
CA THR A 140 1.52 18.81 3.85
C THR A 140 0.98 17.38 3.98
N LEU A 141 -0.08 17.10 3.21
CA LEU A 141 -0.61 15.75 2.93
C LEU A 141 0.50 14.82 2.40
N PRO A 142 0.50 13.52 2.76
CA PRO A 142 1.42 12.57 2.17
C PRO A 142 1.09 12.36 0.68
N THR A 143 2.10 12.49 -0.15
CA THR A 143 2.10 12.19 -1.58
C THR A 143 1.87 10.68 -1.82
N ILE A 144 1.42 10.32 -3.03
CA ILE A 144 1.31 8.91 -3.46
C ILE A 144 2.66 8.18 -3.30
N GLU A 145 3.77 8.90 -3.50
CA GLU A 145 5.11 8.36 -3.32
C GLU A 145 5.42 8.04 -1.85
N GLU A 146 4.97 8.86 -0.90
CA GLU A 146 5.10 8.58 0.54
C GLU A 146 4.27 7.38 0.97
N VAL A 147 3.03 7.25 0.48
CA VAL A 147 2.16 6.09 0.76
C VAL A 147 2.76 4.79 0.19
N LYS A 148 3.28 4.84 -1.04
CA LYS A 148 3.96 3.69 -1.66
C LYS A 148 5.23 3.31 -0.89
N ARG A 149 5.96 4.30 -0.38
CA ARG A 149 7.15 4.08 0.43
C ARG A 149 6.82 3.36 1.72
N GLU A 150 5.79 3.83 2.42
CA GLU A 150 5.32 3.21 3.66
C GLU A 150 4.87 1.76 3.42
N ALA A 151 3.99 1.52 2.44
CA ALA A 151 3.52 0.19 2.10
C ALA A 151 4.67 -0.78 1.71
N LEU A 152 5.64 -0.31 0.92
CA LEU A 152 6.81 -1.12 0.57
C LEU A 152 7.68 -1.39 1.81
N THR A 153 7.87 -0.39 2.68
CA THR A 153 8.65 -0.52 3.92
C THR A 153 8.05 -1.58 4.82
N ASP A 154 6.74 -1.55 5.03
CA ASP A 154 6.02 -2.50 5.88
C ASP A 154 6.18 -3.93 5.38
N VAL A 155 5.94 -4.15 4.09
CA VAL A 155 6.05 -5.47 3.49
C VAL A 155 7.50 -5.98 3.54
N LEU A 156 8.50 -5.13 3.28
CA LEU A 156 9.91 -5.50 3.42
C LEU A 156 10.26 -5.85 4.88
N ALA A 157 9.73 -5.12 5.85
CA ALA A 157 9.95 -5.39 7.27
C ALA A 157 9.38 -6.76 7.69
N GLN A 158 8.14 -7.04 7.29
CA GLN A 158 7.46 -8.31 7.56
C GLN A 158 8.22 -9.52 7.01
N HIS A 159 8.94 -9.35 5.89
CA HIS A 159 9.70 -10.40 5.22
C HIS A 159 11.18 -10.43 5.60
N GLY A 160 11.57 -9.72 6.67
CA GLY A 160 12.91 -9.78 7.24
C GLY A 160 13.98 -9.00 6.48
N PHE A 161 13.62 -8.10 5.57
CA PHE A 161 14.58 -7.29 4.81
C PHE A 161 15.55 -6.52 5.71
N PHE A 162 15.03 -5.86 6.75
CA PHE A 162 15.84 -5.10 7.70
C PHE A 162 16.67 -5.98 8.66
N ARG A 163 16.47 -7.30 8.64
CA ARG A 163 17.26 -8.28 9.42
C ARG A 163 18.45 -8.83 8.65
N LEU A 164 18.58 -8.52 7.36
CA LEU A 164 19.72 -8.95 6.54
C LEU A 164 21.03 -8.39 7.10
N ASP A 165 22.09 -9.19 7.09
CA ASP A 165 23.39 -8.82 7.67
C ASP A 165 23.94 -7.49 7.11
N LYS A 166 23.71 -7.23 5.83
CA LYS A 166 24.13 -5.99 5.16
C LYS A 166 23.27 -4.78 5.54
N ILE A 167 22.01 -4.98 5.90
CA ILE A 167 21.04 -3.90 6.19
C ILE A 167 20.98 -3.58 7.68
N LYS A 168 20.96 -4.60 8.54
CA LYS A 168 20.81 -4.45 10.00
C LYS A 168 21.92 -3.63 10.66
N THR A 169 23.09 -3.50 10.01
CA THR A 169 24.22 -2.69 10.49
C THR A 169 24.12 -1.21 10.11
N LEU A 170 23.13 -0.84 9.30
CA LEU A 170 22.91 0.54 8.85
C LEU A 170 22.00 1.28 9.83
N SER A 171 22.16 2.60 9.95
CA SER A 171 21.20 3.47 10.62
C SER A 171 19.86 3.48 9.89
N GLU A 172 18.76 3.80 10.59
CA GLU A 172 17.41 3.84 10.02
C GLU A 172 17.35 4.73 8.76
N GLU A 173 17.96 5.93 8.80
CA GLU A 173 18.06 6.82 7.65
C GLU A 173 18.67 6.13 6.42
N LYS A 174 19.77 5.37 6.61
CA LYS A 174 20.43 4.65 5.53
C LYS A 174 19.62 3.46 5.05
N GLN A 175 18.88 2.79 5.94
CA GLN A 175 17.95 1.72 5.57
C GLN A 175 16.83 2.28 4.68
N MET A 176 16.27 3.44 5.04
CA MET A 176 15.26 4.13 4.24
C MET A 176 15.81 4.58 2.89
N GLY A 177 17.06 5.05 2.82
CA GLY A 177 17.72 5.35 1.54
C GLY A 177 17.80 4.14 0.59
N ILE A 178 17.90 2.91 1.12
CA ILE A 178 17.81 1.69 0.30
C ILE A 178 16.38 1.45 -0.20
N VAL A 179 15.36 1.70 0.63
CA VAL A 179 13.96 1.59 0.22
C VAL A 179 13.64 2.59 -0.89
N GLU A 180 14.07 3.85 -0.76
CA GLU A 180 13.91 4.88 -1.79
C GLU A 180 14.57 4.48 -3.11
N LEU A 181 15.76 3.88 -3.04
CA LEU A 181 16.46 3.37 -4.20
C LEU A 181 15.70 2.23 -4.89
N LEU A 182 15.10 1.32 -4.11
CA LEU A 182 14.22 0.27 -4.63
C LEU A 182 12.97 0.86 -5.30
N MET A 183 12.39 1.93 -4.77
CA MET A 183 11.23 2.57 -5.37
C MET A 183 11.55 3.22 -6.71
N LYS A 184 12.64 3.98 -6.77
CA LYS A 184 13.03 4.78 -7.93
C LYS A 184 13.49 3.93 -9.11
N GLU A 185 14.22 2.85 -8.85
CA GLU A 185 14.88 2.05 -9.88
C GLU A 185 13.97 0.97 -10.47
N GLY A 186 14.26 0.50 -11.68
CA GLY A 186 13.45 -0.53 -12.36
C GLY A 186 13.71 -1.96 -11.87
N THR A 187 12.83 -2.91 -12.26
CA THR A 187 12.91 -4.34 -11.87
C THR A 187 14.29 -4.99 -12.10
N PRO A 188 15.03 -4.72 -13.19
CA PRO A 188 16.39 -5.27 -13.36
C PRO A 188 17.34 -4.88 -12.23
N TYR A 189 17.32 -3.61 -11.83
CA TYR A 189 18.15 -3.10 -10.74
C TYR A 189 17.69 -3.66 -9.39
N ARG A 190 16.39 -3.61 -9.09
CA ARG A 190 15.80 -4.18 -7.86
C ARG A 190 16.22 -5.64 -7.68
N THR A 191 16.18 -6.40 -8.77
CA THR A 191 16.61 -7.80 -8.78
C THR A 191 18.10 -7.96 -8.47
N ALA A 192 18.96 -7.14 -9.06
CA ALA A 192 20.40 -7.15 -8.77
C ALA A 192 20.69 -6.77 -7.32
N LEU A 193 20.00 -5.76 -6.78
CA LEU A 193 20.16 -5.32 -5.40
C LEU A 193 19.67 -6.38 -4.41
N PHE A 194 18.52 -7.00 -4.63
CA PHE A 194 18.04 -8.09 -3.77
C PHE A 194 18.97 -9.30 -3.76
N GLU A 195 19.57 -9.66 -4.89
CA GLU A 195 20.58 -10.71 -4.95
C GLU A 195 21.82 -10.32 -4.13
N TYR A 196 22.33 -9.09 -4.32
CA TYR A 196 23.49 -8.57 -3.61
C TYR A 196 23.30 -8.55 -2.09
N LEU A 197 22.11 -8.14 -1.65
CA LEU A 197 21.73 -8.09 -0.24
C LEU A 197 21.47 -9.50 0.35
N GLY A 198 21.31 -10.51 -0.49
CA GLY A 198 20.97 -11.88 -0.08
C GLY A 198 19.48 -12.07 0.24
N PHE A 199 18.62 -11.12 -0.11
CA PHE A 199 17.20 -11.12 0.28
C PHE A 199 16.41 -12.28 -0.34
N PHE A 200 16.76 -12.71 -1.56
CA PHE A 200 16.11 -13.89 -2.16
C PHE A 200 16.31 -15.15 -1.33
N LYS A 201 17.47 -15.30 -0.67
CA LYS A 201 17.77 -16.46 0.17
C LYS A 201 16.97 -16.45 1.48
N THR A 202 16.55 -15.29 1.96
CA THR A 202 15.67 -15.19 3.14
C THR A 202 14.19 -15.39 2.81
N LEU A 203 13.75 -15.11 1.58
CA LEU A 203 12.36 -15.29 1.18
C LEU A 203 11.96 -16.76 0.96
N GLU A 204 12.84 -17.54 0.33
CA GLU A 204 12.57 -18.92 -0.13
C GLU A 204 12.51 -20.02 0.96
N PRO A 205 13.05 -19.83 2.19
CA PRO A 205 12.85 -20.79 3.29
C PRO A 205 11.93 -20.32 4.42
N LEU A 206 11.62 -19.01 4.54
CA LEU A 206 10.89 -18.45 5.68
C LEU A 206 9.47 -17.98 5.35
N HIS A 207 9.19 -17.61 4.10
CA HIS A 207 7.95 -16.92 3.74
C HIS A 207 7.21 -17.51 2.54
N PHE A 208 7.92 -18.15 1.59
CA PHE A 208 7.31 -18.70 0.38
C PHE A 208 7.77 -20.12 0.10
N SER A 209 6.84 -20.95 -0.36
CA SER A 209 7.10 -22.38 -0.61
C SER A 209 7.81 -22.63 -1.93
N THR A 210 7.72 -21.67 -2.87
CA THR A 210 8.29 -21.81 -4.22
C THR A 210 8.87 -20.50 -4.76
N LYS A 211 9.86 -20.61 -5.65
CA LYS A 211 10.41 -19.45 -6.39
C LYS A 211 9.35 -18.70 -7.20
N THR A 212 8.36 -19.42 -7.71
CA THR A 212 7.23 -18.84 -8.46
C THR A 212 6.40 -17.92 -7.58
N GLU A 213 6.10 -18.36 -6.37
CA GLU A 213 5.36 -17.59 -5.38
C GLU A 213 6.15 -16.36 -4.93
N THR A 214 7.44 -16.51 -4.66
CA THR A 214 8.33 -15.38 -4.36
C THR A 214 8.31 -14.33 -5.47
N ASN A 215 8.43 -14.75 -6.73
CA ASN A 215 8.45 -13.82 -7.86
C ASN A 215 7.10 -13.11 -8.06
N LYS A 216 5.97 -13.79 -7.77
CA LYS A 216 4.62 -13.19 -7.82
C LYS A 216 4.46 -12.13 -6.73
N ASN A 217 4.81 -12.47 -5.48
CA ASN A 217 4.74 -11.53 -4.36
C ASN A 217 5.63 -10.32 -4.60
N LEU A 218 6.87 -10.51 -5.07
CA LEU A 218 7.73 -9.39 -5.44
C LEU A 218 7.13 -8.53 -6.55
N ALA A 219 6.48 -9.11 -7.56
CA ALA A 219 5.81 -8.32 -8.59
C ALA A 219 4.70 -7.44 -7.99
N GLU A 220 3.93 -7.99 -7.05
CA GLU A 220 2.88 -7.27 -6.34
C GLU A 220 3.42 -6.13 -5.46
N TRP A 221 4.48 -6.36 -4.69
CA TRP A 221 5.09 -5.35 -3.82
C TRP A 221 5.58 -4.12 -4.58
N PHE A 222 5.86 -4.28 -5.88
CA PHE A 222 6.31 -3.21 -6.77
C PHE A 222 5.22 -2.78 -7.78
N TRP A 223 3.96 -3.08 -7.49
CA TRP A 223 2.79 -2.70 -8.29
C TRP A 223 2.91 -3.09 -9.77
N LEU A 224 3.53 -4.24 -10.05
CA LEU A 224 3.58 -4.82 -11.40
C LEU A 224 2.31 -5.63 -11.67
N SER A 225 2.07 -5.96 -12.94
CA SER A 225 0.89 -6.75 -13.31
C SER A 225 0.92 -8.16 -12.67
N PRO A 226 -0.24 -8.78 -12.37
CA PRO A 226 -0.31 -10.11 -11.74
C PRO A 226 0.40 -11.22 -12.51
N ASP A 227 0.39 -11.14 -13.85
CA ASP A 227 1.08 -12.08 -14.75
C ASP A 227 2.54 -11.70 -15.02
N SER A 228 3.05 -10.66 -14.36
CA SER A 228 4.39 -10.16 -14.56
C SER A 228 5.42 -11.26 -14.30
N GLN A 229 6.14 -11.60 -15.37
CA GLN A 229 7.31 -12.47 -15.30
C GLN A 229 8.60 -11.68 -15.08
N GLU A 230 8.52 -10.40 -14.68
CA GLU A 230 9.69 -9.53 -14.66
C GLU A 230 10.74 -9.96 -13.64
N PHE A 231 10.35 -10.26 -12.40
CA PHE A 231 11.28 -10.76 -11.39
C PHE A 231 11.84 -12.13 -11.77
N LYS A 232 11.00 -13.04 -12.27
CA LYS A 232 11.45 -14.37 -12.74
C LYS A 232 12.54 -14.24 -13.80
N LYS A 233 12.25 -13.51 -14.89
CA LYS A 233 13.17 -13.36 -16.03
C LYS A 233 14.41 -12.56 -15.67
N ASN A 234 14.30 -11.54 -14.83
CA ASN A 234 15.47 -10.80 -14.35
C ASN A 234 16.35 -11.66 -13.43
N ARG A 235 15.77 -12.51 -12.57
CA ARG A 235 16.55 -13.45 -11.75
C ARG A 235 17.29 -14.46 -12.61
N GLU A 236 16.64 -15.02 -13.63
CA GLU A 236 17.29 -15.89 -14.62
C GLU A 236 18.44 -15.17 -15.36
N SER A 237 18.27 -13.87 -15.65
CA SER A 237 19.29 -13.05 -16.30
C SER A 237 20.54 -12.80 -15.45
N LEU A 238 20.47 -12.93 -14.11
CA LEU A 238 21.63 -12.69 -13.23
C LEU A 238 22.81 -13.63 -13.56
N CYS A 239 22.56 -14.83 -14.08
CA CYS A 239 23.57 -15.84 -14.33
C CYS A 239 24.08 -15.90 -15.78
N LYS A 240 23.42 -15.23 -16.74
CA LYS A 240 23.74 -15.38 -18.17
C LYS A 240 23.70 -14.03 -18.89
N LYS A 241 24.86 -13.58 -19.39
CA LYS A 241 24.89 -12.58 -20.47
C LYS A 241 24.28 -13.24 -21.71
N PRO A 242 23.32 -12.61 -22.40
CA PRO A 242 22.82 -13.16 -23.66
C PRO A 242 23.96 -13.26 -24.69
N PRO A 243 23.90 -14.23 -25.62
CA PRO A 243 24.89 -14.33 -26.70
C PRO A 243 24.99 -13.02 -27.47
N GLU A 244 26.20 -12.58 -27.79
CA GLU A 244 26.43 -11.36 -28.58
C GLU A 244 25.74 -11.49 -29.94
N GLY A 245 24.90 -10.50 -30.29
CA GLY A 245 24.17 -10.43 -31.56
C GLY A 245 22.65 -10.53 -31.48
N ASN A 246 22.05 -10.81 -30.31
CA ASN A 246 20.60 -11.01 -30.19
C ASN A 246 19.86 -9.75 -29.70
N ASN A 247 19.81 -8.69 -30.51
CA ASN A 247 19.24 -7.38 -30.14
C ASN A 247 17.69 -7.29 -30.21
N ASN A 248 16.98 -8.24 -29.61
CA ASN A 248 15.51 -8.19 -29.57
C ASN A 248 15.03 -7.38 -28.35
N ASN A 249 14.01 -6.53 -28.52
CA ASN A 249 13.45 -5.67 -27.45
C ASN A 249 13.05 -6.42 -26.16
N LYS A 250 12.78 -7.73 -26.24
CA LYS A 250 12.52 -8.60 -25.08
C LYS A 250 13.76 -8.78 -24.18
N GLN A 251 14.98 -8.76 -24.70
CA GLN A 251 16.21 -8.86 -23.89
C GLN A 251 16.59 -7.53 -23.22
N LYS A 252 16.31 -6.38 -23.86
CA LYS A 252 16.53 -5.05 -23.25
C LYS A 252 15.79 -4.87 -21.92
N LYS A 253 14.67 -5.59 -21.73
CA LYS A 253 13.85 -5.55 -20.51
C LYS A 253 14.42 -6.40 -19.36
N TYR A 254 15.17 -7.46 -19.63
CA TYR A 254 15.64 -8.43 -18.62
C TYR A 254 17.16 -8.49 -18.60
N ARG A 255 17.76 -7.57 -17.83
CA ARG A 255 19.19 -7.25 -17.87
C ARG A 255 19.78 -7.03 -16.48
N ALA A 256 19.27 -7.76 -15.48
CA ALA A 256 19.73 -7.59 -14.10
C ALA A 256 21.24 -7.85 -13.93
N TYR A 257 21.85 -8.67 -14.79
CA TYR A 257 23.31 -8.85 -14.80
C TYR A 257 24.09 -7.55 -15.02
N GLU A 258 23.55 -6.60 -15.79
CA GLU A 258 24.19 -5.30 -16.07
C GLU A 258 24.20 -4.38 -14.85
N PHE A 259 23.29 -4.61 -13.91
CA PHE A 259 23.11 -3.76 -12.74
C PHE A 259 23.81 -4.28 -11.48
N LYS A 260 24.49 -5.44 -11.54
CA LYS A 260 25.19 -6.02 -10.38
C LYS A 260 26.20 -5.06 -9.76
N GLU A 261 27.09 -4.51 -10.59
CA GLU A 261 28.13 -3.59 -10.13
C GLU A 261 27.54 -2.26 -9.65
N LYS A 262 26.51 -1.74 -10.35
CA LYS A 262 25.82 -0.51 -9.94
C LYS A 262 25.14 -0.69 -8.58
N ALA A 263 24.38 -1.77 -8.40
CA ALA A 263 23.68 -2.06 -7.15
C ALA A 263 24.64 -2.16 -5.95
N GLU A 264 25.79 -2.80 -6.14
CA GLU A 264 26.84 -2.85 -5.12
C GLU A 264 27.42 -1.46 -4.84
N LYS A 265 27.79 -0.68 -5.87
CA LYS A 265 28.34 0.66 -5.70
C LYS A 265 27.39 1.61 -5.00
N ASP A 266 26.11 1.63 -5.41
CA ASP A 266 25.10 2.49 -4.80
C ASP A 266 24.87 2.11 -3.32
N PHE A 267 24.82 0.82 -3.00
CA PHE A 267 24.74 0.36 -1.61
C PHE A 267 25.94 0.83 -0.78
N GLN A 268 27.17 0.66 -1.28
CA GLN A 268 28.37 1.12 -0.56
C GLN A 268 28.38 2.65 -0.39
N THR A 269 27.85 3.37 -1.37
CA THR A 269 27.74 4.83 -1.34
C THR A 269 26.81 5.27 -0.21
N ILE A 270 25.61 4.70 -0.12
CA ILE A 270 24.66 4.96 0.97
C ILE A 270 25.26 4.54 2.32
N LYS A 271 25.89 3.37 2.38
CA LYS A 271 26.56 2.87 3.60
C LYS A 271 27.61 3.86 4.11
N ASN A 272 28.37 4.48 3.22
CA ASN A 272 29.44 5.42 3.56
C ASN A 272 28.95 6.88 3.72
N GLY A 273 27.64 7.15 3.54
CA GLY A 273 27.05 8.49 3.69
C GLY A 273 27.15 9.39 2.47
N GLY A 274 27.39 8.83 1.28
CA GLY A 274 27.28 9.54 0.00
C GLY A 274 25.90 9.37 -0.64
N SER A 275 25.60 10.22 -1.63
CA SER A 275 24.39 10.08 -2.45
C SER A 275 24.67 9.26 -3.71
N PRO A 276 23.85 8.25 -4.05
CA PRO A 276 24.04 7.44 -5.25
C PRO A 276 23.87 8.30 -6.51
N SER A 277 24.72 8.08 -7.51
CA SER A 277 24.69 8.84 -8.77
C SER A 277 23.46 8.45 -9.60
N CYS A 278 22.63 9.43 -9.97
CA CYS A 278 21.58 9.23 -10.97
C CYS A 278 22.22 8.97 -12.34
N SER A 279 21.81 7.90 -13.03
CA SER A 279 22.20 7.68 -14.43
C SER A 279 21.48 8.67 -15.35
N PRO A 280 22.13 9.15 -16.44
CA PRO A 280 21.48 9.90 -17.51
C PRO A 280 20.50 9.07 -18.33
#